data_AF-A0A9D1TUA4-F1
#
_entry.id   AF-A0A9D1TUA4-F1
#
_cell.length_a   1.000
_cell.length_b   1.000
_cell.length_c   1.000
_cell.angle_alpha   90.00
_cell.angle_beta   90.00
_cell.angle_gamma   90.00
#
_symmetry.space_group_name_H-M   'P 1'
#
loop_
_entity.id
_entity.type
_entity.pdbx_description
1 polymer ?
#
loop_
_entity_poly.entity_id
_entity_poly.type
_entity_poly.pdbx_seq_one_letter_code
_entity_poly.pdbx_strand_id
1 'polypeptide(L)'
;QLYTSYCALKEVQRLVHELKANNAWDNTSLIFVSDHGFKGDIRLAEAFSQNGEINFNNYPGRPEALLLVKDFDENGALQTSTQLMSPADVPSIICSEIGGCDAIAEDPRNLNNPYRKLIYTTGPAHPDRHEKNRYKIDETWEVTGDMYQRENWKRVESE
;
A
#
# COMPACT_ATOMS: atom_id res chain seq x y z
N GLN A 1 -18.09 8.02 4.20
CA GLN A 1 -16.83 7.69 3.51
C GLN A 1 -16.79 8.21 2.07
N LEU A 2 -17.83 8.05 1.25
CA LEU A 2 -17.81 8.53 -0.14
C LEU A 2 -17.53 10.04 -0.29
N TYR A 3 -18.04 10.89 0.61
CA TYR A 3 -17.81 12.33 0.56
C TYR A 3 -16.33 12.72 0.76
N THR A 4 -15.65 12.10 1.73
CA THR A 4 -14.23 12.38 2.00
C THR A 4 -13.34 11.89 0.85
N SER A 5 -13.62 10.71 0.30
CA SER A 5 -12.90 10.21 -0.89
C SER A 5 -13.11 11.12 -2.11
N TYR A 6 -14.34 11.60 -2.32
CA TYR A 6 -14.64 12.56 -3.38
C TYR A 6 -13.87 13.88 -3.22
N CYS A 7 -13.85 14.45 -2.02
CA CYS A 7 -13.09 15.66 -1.73
C CYS A 7 -11.59 15.44 -1.95
N ALA A 8 -11.03 14.32 -1.48
CA ALA A 8 -9.62 14.00 -1.71
C ALA A 8 -9.28 13.91 -3.21
N LEU A 9 -10.12 13.23 -4.00
CA LEU A 9 -9.93 13.14 -5.46
C LEU A 9 -10.02 14.51 -6.15
N LYS A 10 -10.89 15.41 -5.66
CA LYS A 10 -10.93 16.80 -6.15
C LYS A 10 -9.65 17.57 -5.87
N GLU A 11 -9.08 17.42 -4.68
CA GLU A 11 -7.81 18.08 -4.35
C GLU A 11 -6.65 17.50 -5.17
N VAL A 12 -6.62 16.19 -5.40
CA VAL A 12 -5.65 15.57 -6.32
C VAL A 12 -5.82 16.13 -7.74
N GLN A 13 -7.06 16.20 -8.25
CA GLN A 13 -7.33 16.80 -9.55
C GLN A 13 -6.86 18.25 -9.63
N ARG A 14 -7.11 19.04 -8.59
CA ARG A 14 -6.69 20.44 -8.51
C ARG A 14 -5.18 20.57 -8.53
N LEU A 15 -4.46 19.79 -7.72
CA LEU A 15 -3.00 19.77 -7.72
C LEU A 15 -2.44 19.43 -9.10
N VAL A 16 -2.98 18.40 -9.75
CA VAL A 16 -2.59 18.00 -11.12
C VAL A 16 -2.81 19.15 -12.11
N HIS A 17 -3.95 19.83 -12.04
CA HIS A 17 -4.23 20.98 -12.91
C HIS A 17 -3.27 22.15 -12.65
N GLU A 18 -2.99 22.47 -11.39
CA GLU A 18 -2.08 23.56 -11.01
C GLU A 18 -0.65 23.27 -11.49
N LEU A 19 -0.14 22.04 -11.33
CA LEU A 19 1.18 21.66 -11.83
C LEU A 19 1.26 21.77 -13.36
N LYS A 20 0.23 21.30 -14.08
CA LYS A 20 0.19 21.41 -15.56
C LYS A 20 0.08 22.85 -16.03
N ALA A 21 -0.76 23.67 -15.40
CA ALA A 21 -0.94 25.07 -15.78
C ALA A 21 0.34 25.92 -15.58
N ASN A 22 1.22 25.50 -14.66
CA ASN A 22 2.48 26.16 -14.37
C ASN A 22 3.71 25.50 -15.06
N ASN A 23 3.49 24.58 -16.01
CA ASN A 23 4.58 23.81 -16.66
C ASN A 23 5.50 23.09 -15.66
N ALA A 24 4.98 22.71 -14.50
CA ALA A 24 5.72 22.02 -13.45
C ALA A 24 5.47 20.50 -13.45
N TRP A 25 4.50 20.01 -14.23
CA TRP A 25 4.11 18.59 -14.26
C TRP A 25 5.29 17.65 -14.55
N ASP A 26 6.03 17.88 -15.63
CA ASP A 26 7.13 17.01 -16.05
C ASP A 26 8.26 17.02 -15.02
N ASN A 27 8.68 18.21 -14.57
CA ASN A 27 9.72 18.42 -13.57
C ASN A 27 9.24 18.24 -12.10
N THR A 28 8.18 17.48 -11.86
CA THR A 28 7.71 17.15 -10.50
C THR A 28 7.46 15.66 -10.39
N SER A 29 8.13 15.00 -9.44
CA SER A 29 7.76 13.66 -8.97
C SER A 29 6.66 13.79 -7.90
N LEU A 30 5.66 12.92 -7.94
CA LEU A 30 4.52 12.90 -7.01
C LEU A 30 4.37 11.51 -6.39
N ILE A 31 4.21 11.46 -5.07
CA ILE A 31 3.89 10.24 -4.33
C ILE A 31 2.66 10.52 -3.47
N PHE A 32 1.57 9.81 -3.74
CA PHE A 32 0.39 9.78 -2.88
C PHE A 32 0.41 8.46 -2.11
N VAL A 33 0.49 8.54 -0.79
CA VAL A 33 0.50 7.37 0.08
C VAL A 33 -0.58 7.49 1.15
N SER A 34 -1.35 6.42 1.35
CA SER A 34 -2.20 6.25 2.52
C SER A 34 -1.39 5.62 3.65
N ASP A 35 -1.52 6.13 4.86
CA ASP A 35 -0.86 5.57 6.05
C ASP A 35 -1.39 4.18 6.41
N HIS A 36 -2.66 3.92 6.10
CA HIS A 36 -3.30 2.64 6.31
C HIS A 36 -4.38 2.33 5.26
N GLY A 37 -4.76 1.05 5.18
CA GLY A 37 -5.91 0.60 4.41
C GLY A 37 -7.25 0.68 5.15
N PHE A 38 -8.30 0.17 4.49
CA PHE A 38 -9.60 -0.05 5.11
C PHE A 38 -10.21 -1.40 4.66
N LYS A 39 -11.17 -1.92 5.43
CA LYS A 39 -11.94 -3.09 5.02
C LYS A 39 -12.99 -2.66 3.98
N GLY A 40 -12.80 -3.04 2.73
CA GLY A 40 -13.71 -2.67 1.65
C GLY A 40 -13.22 -2.95 0.23
N ASP A 41 -11.96 -3.41 0.05
CA ASP A 41 -11.48 -3.81 -1.27
C ASP A 41 -12.19 -5.10 -1.72
N ILE A 42 -12.90 -5.02 -2.85
CA ILE A 42 -13.67 -6.12 -3.42
C ILE A 42 -12.79 -7.25 -3.93
N ARG A 43 -11.61 -6.96 -4.50
CA ARG A 43 -10.68 -7.96 -5.01
C ARG A 43 -10.12 -8.81 -3.88
N LEU A 44 -9.80 -8.18 -2.74
CA LEU A 44 -9.41 -8.94 -1.54
C LEU A 44 -10.56 -9.77 -0.98
N ALA A 45 -11.78 -9.22 -0.97
CA ALA A 45 -12.96 -9.96 -0.50
C ALA A 45 -13.29 -11.15 -1.41
N GLU A 46 -13.09 -11.03 -2.72
CA GLU A 46 -13.20 -12.10 -3.72
C GLU A 46 -12.13 -13.17 -3.51
N ALA A 47 -10.87 -12.76 -3.36
CA ALA A 47 -9.75 -13.67 -3.10
C ALA A 47 -9.98 -14.53 -1.84
N PHE A 48 -10.55 -13.93 -0.78
CA PHE A 48 -10.85 -14.61 0.47
C PHE A 48 -12.32 -15.08 0.59
N SER A 49 -13.05 -15.12 -0.52
CA SER A 49 -14.43 -15.59 -0.53
C SER A 49 -14.48 -17.08 -0.19
N GLN A 50 -15.55 -17.48 0.50
CA GLN A 50 -15.82 -18.88 0.82
C GLN A 50 -17.15 -19.25 0.16
N ASN A 51 -17.16 -20.30 -0.65
CA ASN A 51 -18.33 -20.72 -1.43
C ASN A 51 -18.92 -19.60 -2.32
N GLY A 52 -18.09 -18.65 -2.78
CA GLY A 52 -18.51 -17.52 -3.61
C GLY A 52 -19.17 -16.37 -2.85
N GLU A 53 -19.24 -16.42 -1.52
CA GLU A 53 -19.78 -15.32 -0.72
C GLU A 53 -18.71 -14.26 -0.41
N ILE A 54 -19.03 -13.01 -0.75
CA ILE A 54 -18.18 -11.84 -0.46
C ILE A 54 -18.30 -11.47 1.01
N ASN A 55 -17.18 -11.46 1.72
CA ASN A 55 -17.12 -11.00 3.10
C ASN A 55 -15.84 -10.19 3.36
N PHE A 56 -16.00 -8.89 3.60
CA PHE A 56 -14.90 -7.95 3.88
C PHE A 56 -14.19 -8.17 5.22
N ASN A 57 -14.59 -9.19 5.99
CA ASN A 57 -13.93 -9.59 7.24
C ASN A 57 -13.09 -10.85 7.11
N ASN A 58 -13.09 -11.54 5.96
CA ASN A 58 -12.41 -12.82 5.79
C ASN A 58 -10.90 -12.70 5.49
N TYR A 59 -10.44 -11.54 5.03
CA TYR A 59 -9.01 -11.29 4.82
C TYR A 59 -8.36 -10.64 6.04
N PRO A 60 -7.05 -10.88 6.25
CA PRO A 60 -6.36 -10.43 7.44
C PRO A 60 -6.14 -8.91 7.45
N GLY A 61 -6.72 -8.24 8.46
CA GLY A 61 -6.42 -6.84 8.77
C GLY A 61 -6.96 -5.83 7.75
N ARG A 62 -6.08 -4.90 7.34
CA ARG A 62 -6.33 -3.80 6.37
C ARG A 62 -5.12 -3.62 5.45
N PRO A 63 -4.78 -4.63 4.64
CA PRO A 63 -3.45 -4.71 4.03
C PRO A 63 -3.27 -3.81 2.81
N GLU A 64 -4.36 -3.35 2.19
CA GLU A 64 -4.32 -2.52 0.99
C GLU A 64 -4.28 -1.04 1.41
N ALA A 65 -3.12 -0.41 1.28
CA ALA A 65 -2.96 1.02 1.42
C ALA A 65 -2.62 1.62 0.04
N LEU A 66 -3.28 2.70 -0.33
CA LEU A 66 -3.05 3.37 -1.61
C LEU A 66 -1.60 3.85 -1.72
N LEU A 67 -0.94 3.49 -2.82
CA LEU A 67 0.32 4.08 -3.28
C LEU A 67 0.18 4.44 -4.75
N LEU A 68 0.31 5.73 -5.07
CA LEU A 68 0.40 6.22 -6.45
C LEU A 68 1.72 6.97 -6.58
N VAL A 69 2.46 6.67 -7.64
CA VAL A 69 3.73 7.34 -7.95
C VAL A 69 3.69 7.85 -9.39
N LYS A 70 4.16 9.08 -9.58
CA LYS A 70 4.49 9.66 -10.87
C LYS A 70 5.94 10.11 -10.79
N ASP A 71 6.81 9.51 -11.59
CA ASP A 71 8.24 9.85 -11.63
C ASP A 71 8.47 11.13 -12.45
N PHE A 72 9.66 11.72 -12.39
CA PHE A 72 10.01 12.86 -13.26
C PHE A 72 9.81 12.51 -14.74
N ASP A 73 9.36 13.50 -15.51
CA ASP A 73 9.11 13.43 -16.96
C ASP A 73 8.12 12.33 -17.43
N GLU A 74 7.52 11.57 -16.50
CA GLU A 74 6.59 10.48 -16.81
C GLU A 74 5.25 11.01 -17.33
N ASN A 75 4.81 10.44 -18.45
CA ASN A 75 3.61 10.83 -19.18
C ASN A 75 2.90 9.61 -19.75
N GLY A 76 1.57 9.56 -19.62
CA GLY A 76 0.79 8.47 -20.19
C GLY A 76 -0.46 8.13 -19.39
N ALA A 77 -1.03 6.96 -19.68
CA ALA A 77 -2.13 6.41 -18.92
C ALA A 77 -1.64 5.87 -17.56
N LEU A 78 -2.48 5.98 -16.54
CA LEU A 78 -2.24 5.36 -15.24
C LEU A 78 -2.10 3.83 -15.41
N GLN A 79 -1.05 3.27 -14.81
CA GLN A 79 -0.80 1.82 -14.80
C GLN A 79 -0.98 1.28 -13.38
N THR A 80 -1.26 -0.01 -13.26
CA THR A 80 -1.37 -0.72 -11.98
C THR A 80 -0.29 -1.76 -11.86
N SER A 81 0.29 -1.90 -10.66
CA SER A 81 1.26 -2.95 -10.32
C SER A 81 0.74 -3.78 -9.16
N THR A 82 1.03 -5.08 -9.16
CA THR A 82 0.79 -6.00 -8.05
C THR A 82 2.07 -6.37 -7.31
N GLN A 83 3.18 -5.70 -7.61
CA GLN A 83 4.44 -5.89 -6.88
C GLN A 83 4.24 -5.51 -5.41
N LEU A 84 4.76 -6.33 -4.50
CA LEU A 84 4.62 -6.08 -3.06
C LEU A 84 5.37 -4.82 -2.64
N MET A 85 4.62 -3.85 -2.14
CA MET A 85 5.14 -2.61 -1.55
C MET A 85 4.42 -2.32 -0.24
N SER A 86 5.06 -1.51 0.59
CA SER A 86 4.54 -1.02 1.87
C SER A 86 4.84 0.48 2.00
N PRO A 87 4.14 1.21 2.89
CA PRO A 87 4.49 2.60 3.18
C PRO A 87 5.96 2.80 3.63
N ALA A 88 6.60 1.75 4.18
CA ALA A 88 8.00 1.80 4.57
C ALA A 88 8.98 1.86 3.38
N ASP A 89 8.50 1.61 2.16
CA ASP A 89 9.31 1.73 0.93
C ASP A 89 9.35 3.16 0.38
N VAL A 90 8.43 4.03 0.80
CA VAL A 90 8.35 5.42 0.29
C VAL A 90 9.67 6.18 0.43
N PRO A 91 10.43 6.09 1.55
CA PRO A 91 11.75 6.71 1.62
C PRO A 91 12.72 6.24 0.53
N SER A 92 12.72 4.95 0.18
CA SER A 92 13.58 4.42 -0.88
C SER A 92 13.19 4.95 -2.27
N ILE A 93 11.88 5.10 -2.53
CA ILE A 93 11.35 5.70 -3.76
C ILE A 93 11.76 7.18 -3.86
N ILE A 94 11.58 7.96 -2.78
CA ILE A 94 12.00 9.37 -2.77
C ILE A 94 13.51 9.46 -3.02
N CYS A 95 14.30 8.62 -2.36
CA CYS A 95 15.74 8.62 -2.49
C CYS A 95 16.20 8.27 -3.91
N SER A 96 15.57 7.33 -4.61
CA SER A 96 15.93 7.04 -6.01
C SER A 96 15.69 8.24 -6.93
N GLU A 97 14.62 8.99 -6.71
CA GLU A 97 14.26 10.16 -7.53
C GLU A 97 15.23 11.35 -7.35
N ILE A 98 15.87 11.49 -6.18
CA ILE A 98 16.77 12.61 -5.87
C ILE A 98 18.27 12.27 -6.01
N GLY A 99 18.60 11.14 -6.62
CA GLY A 99 19.99 10.72 -6.88
C GLY A 99 20.63 9.85 -5.78
N GLY A 100 19.81 9.32 -4.85
CA GLY A 100 20.23 8.40 -3.80
C GLY A 100 20.32 9.05 -2.41
N CYS A 101 20.21 8.22 -1.38
CA CYS A 101 20.45 8.59 0.02
C CYS A 101 21.34 7.56 0.68
N ASP A 102 22.25 8.00 1.56
CA ASP A 102 23.05 7.09 2.38
C ASP A 102 22.16 6.31 3.37
N ALA A 103 22.48 5.03 3.58
CA ALA A 103 21.79 4.13 4.52
C ALA A 103 20.29 3.91 4.29
N ILE A 104 19.76 4.28 3.11
CA ILE A 104 18.41 3.90 2.66
C ILE A 104 18.53 2.76 1.64
N ALA A 105 17.63 1.79 1.73
CA ALA A 105 17.57 0.67 0.79
C ALA A 105 17.24 1.15 -0.63
N GLU A 106 17.57 0.34 -1.63
CA GLU A 106 17.21 0.61 -3.03
C GLU A 106 15.69 0.56 -3.23
N ASP A 107 15.19 1.38 -4.17
CA ASP A 107 13.79 1.43 -4.54
C ASP A 107 13.31 0.06 -5.05
N PRO A 108 12.36 -0.59 -4.36
CA PRO A 108 11.93 -1.92 -4.73
C PRO A 108 11.20 -1.99 -6.07
N ARG A 109 10.69 -0.89 -6.64
CA ARG A 109 10.11 -0.88 -8.00
C ARG A 109 11.13 -1.32 -9.06
N ASN A 110 12.42 -1.07 -8.80
CA ASN A 110 13.52 -1.44 -9.67
C ASN A 110 14.11 -2.82 -9.34
N LEU A 111 13.69 -3.42 -8.22
CA LEU A 111 14.14 -4.71 -7.76
C LEU A 111 13.14 -5.79 -8.14
N ASN A 112 13.47 -6.58 -9.16
CA ASN A 112 12.71 -7.81 -9.45
C ASN A 112 13.09 -8.92 -8.46
N ASN A 113 12.73 -8.75 -7.18
CA ASN A 113 13.02 -9.71 -6.12
C ASN A 113 11.81 -10.66 -5.90
N PRO A 114 11.86 -11.90 -6.43
CA PRO A 114 10.76 -12.86 -6.29
C PRO A 114 10.59 -13.39 -4.86
N TYR A 115 11.56 -13.13 -3.97
CA TYR A 115 11.54 -13.56 -2.57
C TYR A 115 11.07 -12.46 -1.62
N ARG A 116 10.68 -11.29 -2.15
CA ARG A 116 10.15 -10.19 -1.34
C ARG A 116 8.87 -10.66 -0.66
N LYS A 117 8.79 -10.35 0.64
CA LYS A 117 7.68 -10.73 1.49
C LYS A 117 7.27 -9.57 2.40
N LEU A 118 5.99 -9.48 2.68
CA LEU A 118 5.43 -8.55 3.67
C LEU A 118 4.80 -9.34 4.81
N ILE A 119 5.00 -8.85 6.03
CA ILE A 119 4.40 -9.42 7.24
C ILE A 119 3.28 -8.50 7.71
N TYR A 120 2.09 -9.06 7.85
CA TYR A 120 0.91 -8.38 8.36
C TYR A 120 0.54 -8.99 9.71
N THR A 121 0.31 -8.13 10.70
CA THR A 121 -0.21 -8.53 12.00
C THR A 121 -1.62 -7.99 12.17
N THR A 122 -2.48 -8.79 12.80
CA THR A 122 -3.81 -8.36 13.22
C THR A 122 -3.85 -8.26 14.74
N GLY A 123 -4.71 -7.38 15.25
CA GLY A 123 -4.83 -7.12 16.66
C GLY A 123 -5.76 -5.94 16.91
N PRO A 124 -5.93 -5.53 18.18
CA PRO A 124 -6.69 -4.35 18.49
C PRO A 124 -6.02 -3.09 17.93
N ALA A 125 -6.82 -2.14 17.44
CA ALA A 125 -6.32 -0.85 16.95
C ALA A 125 -6.12 0.19 18.07
N HIS A 126 -6.78 0.00 19.22
CA HIS A 126 -6.71 0.97 20.31
C HIS A 126 -5.59 0.60 21.31
N PRO A 127 -4.74 1.58 21.68
CA PRO A 127 -3.62 1.38 22.61
C PRO A 127 -4.01 0.71 23.95
N ASP A 128 -5.20 1.01 24.48
CA ASP A 128 -5.71 0.52 25.76
C ASP A 128 -6.07 -0.98 25.77
N ARG A 129 -6.15 -1.62 24.60
CA ARG A 129 -6.45 -3.05 24.43
C ARG A 129 -5.20 -3.92 24.26
N HIS A 130 -4.02 -3.32 24.29
CA HIS A 130 -2.77 -4.06 24.34
C HIS A 130 -2.31 -4.23 25.80
N GLU A 131 -1.22 -4.96 25.98
CA GLU A 131 -0.64 -5.14 27.30
C GLU A 131 0.30 -3.97 27.63
N LYS A 132 0.57 -3.78 28.93
CA LYS A 132 1.37 -2.64 29.43
C LYS A 132 2.68 -2.41 28.67
N ASN A 133 3.38 -3.49 28.30
CA ASN A 133 4.70 -3.45 27.69
C ASN A 133 4.79 -4.24 26.36
N ARG A 134 3.66 -4.68 25.79
CA ARG A 134 3.68 -5.41 24.50
C ARG A 134 2.38 -5.27 23.73
N TYR A 135 2.48 -5.27 22.41
CA TYR A 135 1.32 -5.36 21.54
C TYR A 135 0.69 -6.75 21.64
N LYS A 136 -0.63 -6.78 21.89
CA LYS A 136 -1.44 -7.96 21.60
C LYS A 136 -1.54 -8.18 20.08
N ILE A 137 -1.09 -9.33 19.62
CA ILE A 137 -1.20 -9.78 18.22
C ILE A 137 -2.13 -10.99 18.21
N ASP A 138 -3.21 -10.92 17.43
CA ASP A 138 -4.19 -12.01 17.31
C ASP A 138 -3.74 -13.01 16.22
N GLU A 139 -3.25 -12.51 15.08
CA GLU A 139 -2.72 -13.33 14.00
C GLU A 139 -1.54 -12.66 13.30
N THR A 140 -0.64 -13.47 12.73
CA THR A 140 0.42 -13.02 11.84
C THR A 140 0.29 -13.72 10.50
N TRP A 141 0.46 -12.97 9.42
CA TRP A 141 0.34 -13.42 8.06
C TRP A 141 1.54 -12.97 7.25
N GLU A 142 2.04 -13.85 6.39
CA GLU A 142 3.06 -13.57 5.39
C GLU A 142 2.40 -13.52 4.02
N VAL A 143 2.82 -12.55 3.20
CA VAL A 143 2.38 -12.41 1.81
C VAL A 143 3.59 -12.38 0.90
N THR A 144 3.53 -13.16 -0.18
CA THR A 144 4.52 -13.21 -1.26
C THR A 144 3.82 -13.06 -2.60
N GLY A 145 4.34 -12.24 -3.52
CA GLY A 145 3.67 -12.03 -4.83
C GLY A 145 2.38 -11.22 -4.73
N ASP A 146 1.45 -11.43 -5.66
CA ASP A 146 0.20 -10.65 -5.75
C ASP A 146 -0.72 -10.90 -4.55
N MET A 147 -0.99 -9.85 -3.78
CA MET A 147 -1.83 -9.90 -2.58
C MET A 147 -3.31 -10.18 -2.88
N TYR A 148 -3.76 -10.05 -4.12
CA TYR A 148 -5.12 -10.39 -4.54
C TYR A 148 -5.29 -11.87 -4.91
N GLN A 149 -4.27 -12.71 -4.69
CA GLN A 149 -4.34 -14.16 -4.82
C GLN A 149 -4.26 -14.82 -3.44
N ARG A 150 -5.21 -15.68 -3.09
CA ARG A 150 -5.30 -16.24 -1.73
C ARG A 150 -4.14 -17.16 -1.39
N GLU A 151 -3.65 -17.91 -2.36
CA GLU A 151 -2.52 -18.83 -2.24
C GLU A 151 -1.22 -18.14 -1.83
N ASN A 152 -1.11 -16.84 -2.10
CA ASN A 152 0.03 -16.02 -1.72
C ASN A 152 0.03 -15.61 -0.25
N TRP A 153 -1.04 -15.91 0.49
CA TRP A 153 -1.18 -15.63 1.92
C TRP A 153 -0.98 -16.87 2.77
N LYS A 154 -0.01 -16.80 3.67
CA LYS A 154 0.27 -17.86 4.65
C LYS A 154 0.11 -17.33 6.06
N ARG A 155 -0.71 -17.99 6.87
CA ARG A 155 -0.73 -17.74 8.31
C ARG A 155 0.60 -18.23 8.90
N VAL A 156 1.24 -17.38 9.67
CA VAL A 156 2.44 -17.74 10.43
C VAL A 156 1.97 -18.23 11.79
N GLU A 157 2.26 -19.48 12.10
CA GLU A 157 2.03 -20.01 13.45
C GLU A 157 3.07 -19.39 14.38
N SER A 158 2.61 -18.77 15.46
CA SER A 158 3.49 -18.36 16.56
C SER A 158 3.85 -19.60 17.38
N GLU A 159 5.13 -19.80 17.66
CA GLU A 159 5.59 -20.73 18.70
C GLU A 159 5.04 -20.37 20.09
#